data_AF-A0A7S4IBJ9-F1
#
_entry.id   AF-A0A7S4IBJ9-F1
#
_cell.length_a   1.000
_cell.length_b   1.000
_cell.length_c   1.000
_cell.angle_alpha   90.00
_cell.angle_beta   90.00
_cell.angle_gamma   90.00
#
_symmetry.space_group_name_H-M   'P 1'
#
loop_
_entity.id
_entity.type
_entity.pdbx_description
1 polymer ?
#
loop_
_entity_poly.entity_id
_entity_poly.type
_entity_poly.pdbx_seq_one_letter_code
_entity_poly.pdbx_strand_id
1 'polypeptide(L)'
;LAVPFEECEFSFGYELEDMIVEGTRPAQPRKCSPTLKRIISQCWSQDPKERMPFSKIVAQLEFLKAHLSGEVVRTNDSPKIKKPSIRKTSTTLRRFSEDLLEEEELELLLLHS
;
A
#
# COMPACT_ATOMS: atom_id res chain seq x y z
N LEU A 1 -2.94 -5.24 -20.59
CA LEU A 1 -2.36 -5.21 -19.22
C LEU A 1 -2.79 -6.51 -18.57
N ALA A 2 -1.90 -7.23 -17.87
CA ALA A 2 -2.30 -8.43 -17.16
C ALA A 2 -3.25 -8.04 -16.02
N VAL A 3 -4.32 -8.79 -15.83
CA VAL A 3 -5.28 -8.54 -14.74
C VAL A 3 -4.75 -9.21 -13.47
N PRO A 4 -4.75 -8.53 -12.30
CA PRO A 4 -4.36 -9.16 -11.05
C PRO A 4 -5.18 -10.43 -10.79
N PHE A 5 -4.50 -11.50 -10.37
CA PHE A 5 -5.10 -12.81 -10.04
C PHE A 5 -5.80 -13.50 -11.22
N GLU A 6 -5.59 -13.07 -12.46
CA GLU A 6 -6.11 -13.74 -13.67
C GLU A 6 -5.61 -15.19 -13.80
N GLU A 7 -4.44 -15.48 -13.24
CA GLU A 7 -3.84 -16.82 -13.20
C GLU A 7 -4.42 -17.71 -12.09
N CYS A 8 -5.21 -17.15 -11.17
CA CYS A 8 -5.83 -17.89 -10.09
C CYS A 8 -7.18 -18.44 -10.54
N GLU A 9 -7.42 -19.73 -10.31
CA GLU A 9 -8.71 -20.35 -10.59
C GLU A 9 -9.63 -20.14 -9.38
N PHE A 10 -10.59 -19.22 -9.51
CA PHE A 10 -11.67 -19.03 -8.54
C PHE A 10 -13.00 -18.76 -9.27
N SER A 11 -14.09 -19.23 -8.69
CA SER A 11 -15.46 -19.08 -9.18
C SER A 11 -16.20 -17.95 -8.46
N PHE A 12 -15.83 -17.67 -7.21
CA PHE A 12 -16.48 -16.67 -6.37
C PHE A 12 -15.47 -15.76 -5.67
N GLY A 13 -15.89 -14.54 -5.34
CA GLY A 13 -15.00 -13.53 -4.74
C GLY A 13 -14.41 -13.94 -3.39
N TYR A 14 -15.15 -14.69 -2.57
CA TYR A 14 -14.67 -15.14 -1.25
C TYR A 14 -13.47 -16.10 -1.37
N GLU A 15 -13.39 -16.89 -2.44
CA GLU A 15 -12.27 -17.80 -2.67
C GLU A 15 -10.97 -17.01 -2.90
N LEU A 16 -11.05 -15.86 -3.58
CA LEU A 16 -9.93 -14.94 -3.74
C LEU A 16 -9.50 -14.33 -2.40
N GLU A 17 -10.46 -13.98 -1.53
CA GLU A 17 -10.15 -13.46 -0.19
C GLU A 17 -9.39 -14.49 0.64
N ASP A 18 -9.85 -15.75 0.66
CA ASP A 18 -9.17 -16.86 1.34
C ASP A 18 -7.74 -17.04 0.83
N MET A 19 -7.56 -17.07 -0.50
CA MET A 19 -6.23 -17.15 -1.12
C MET A 19 -5.32 -15.99 -0.71
N ILE A 20 -5.84 -14.76 -0.62
CA ILE A 20 -5.07 -13.59 -0.18
C ILE A 20 -4.69 -13.72 1.28
N VAL A 21 -5.60 -14.20 2.13
CA VAL A 21 -5.37 -14.45 3.56
C VAL A 21 -4.31 -15.54 3.76
N GLU A 22 -4.26 -16.54 2.89
CA GLU A 22 -3.21 -17.59 2.88
C GLU A 22 -1.85 -17.08 2.35
N GLY A 23 -1.82 -15.87 1.79
CA GLY A 23 -0.59 -15.23 1.32
C GLY A 23 -0.36 -15.32 -0.18
N THR A 24 -1.32 -15.82 -0.95
CA THR A 24 -1.24 -15.83 -2.42
C THR A 24 -1.19 -14.41 -2.98
N ARG A 25 -0.27 -14.17 -3.91
CA ARG A 25 -0.10 -12.89 -4.63
C ARG A 25 0.13 -13.18 -6.12
N PRO A 26 -0.31 -12.29 -7.02
CA PRO A 26 -0.17 -12.52 -8.45
C PRO A 26 1.30 -12.46 -8.87
N ALA A 27 1.63 -13.19 -9.94
CA ALA A 27 2.97 -13.18 -10.52
C ALA A 27 3.34 -11.77 -11.00
N GLN A 28 4.55 -11.32 -10.64
CA GLN A 28 5.04 -10.02 -11.09
C GLN A 28 5.51 -10.10 -12.56
N PRO A 29 5.23 -9.08 -13.40
CA PRO A 29 5.60 -9.11 -14.81
C PRO A 29 7.10 -9.36 -15.05
N ARG A 30 7.44 -10.11 -16.10
CA ARG A 30 8.83 -10.44 -16.45
C ARG A 30 9.70 -9.21 -16.66
N LYS A 31 9.16 -8.17 -17.30
CA LYS A 31 9.83 -6.89 -17.59
C LYS A 31 9.90 -5.94 -16.38
N CYS A 32 9.36 -6.31 -15.23
CA CYS A 32 9.42 -5.50 -14.02
C CYS A 32 10.85 -5.50 -13.43
N SER A 33 11.38 -4.32 -13.10
CA SER A 33 12.73 -4.21 -12.54
C SER A 33 12.84 -4.91 -11.18
N PRO A 34 14.00 -5.48 -10.82
CA PRO A 34 14.18 -6.15 -9.52
C PRO A 34 13.85 -5.23 -8.33
N THR A 35 14.16 -3.94 -8.44
CA THR A 35 13.83 -2.94 -7.41
C THR A 35 12.33 -2.77 -7.26
N LEU A 36 11.59 -2.64 -8.37
CA LEU A 36 10.13 -2.49 -8.31
C LEU A 36 9.44 -3.75 -7.80
N LYS A 37 9.93 -4.94 -8.21
CA LYS A 37 9.49 -6.23 -7.67
C LYS A 37 9.60 -6.27 -6.14
N ARG A 38 10.76 -5.89 -5.61
CA ARG A 38 11.00 -5.82 -4.16
C ARG A 38 10.06 -4.85 -3.45
N ILE A 39 9.83 -3.66 -4.03
CA ILE A 39 8.90 -2.67 -3.45
C ILE A 39 7.49 -3.27 -3.35
N ILE A 40 6.99 -3.84 -4.46
CA ILE A 40 5.66 -4.47 -4.52
C ILE A 40 5.55 -5.60 -3.48
N SER A 41 6.54 -6.49 -3.39
CA SER A 41 6.54 -7.59 -2.42
C SER A 41 6.50 -7.10 -0.98
N GLN A 42 7.21 -6.01 -0.65
CA GLN A 42 7.16 -5.42 0.69
C GLN A 42 5.82 -4.74 0.99
N CYS A 43 5.14 -4.18 -0.01
CA CYS A 43 3.78 -3.65 0.16
C CYS A 43 2.77 -4.77 0.40
N TRP A 44 3.00 -5.96 -0.15
CA TRP A 44 2.13 -7.13 -0.05
C TRP A 44 2.48 -8.10 1.07
N SER A 45 3.34 -7.70 2.00
CA SER A 45 3.68 -8.53 3.16
C SER A 45 2.44 -9.05 3.87
N GLN A 46 2.46 -10.34 4.22
CA GLN A 46 1.37 -10.98 4.95
C GLN A 46 1.21 -10.37 6.34
N ASP A 47 2.33 -10.10 7.03
CA ASP A 47 2.32 -9.33 8.27
C ASP A 47 2.15 -7.83 7.94
N PRO A 48 1.06 -7.17 8.40
CA PRO A 48 0.87 -5.75 8.21
C PRO A 48 1.99 -4.88 8.80
N LYS A 49 2.67 -5.33 9.86
CA LYS A 49 3.76 -4.59 10.51
C LYS A 49 5.03 -4.54 9.65
N GLU A 50 5.22 -5.56 8.81
CA GLU A 50 6.33 -5.65 7.87
C GLU A 50 6.07 -4.87 6.58
N ARG A 51 4.84 -4.38 6.38
CA ARG A 51 4.52 -3.54 5.21
C ARG A 51 5.28 -2.23 5.29
N MET A 52 5.88 -1.85 4.17
CA MET A 52 6.68 -0.64 4.10
C MET A 52 5.80 0.61 4.33
N PRO A 53 6.23 1.59 5.14
CA PRO A 53 5.51 2.85 5.28
C PRO A 53 5.56 3.67 3.98
N PHE A 54 4.49 4.41 3.68
CA PHE A 54 4.37 5.22 2.48
C PHE A 54 5.56 6.16 2.24
N SER A 55 6.10 6.79 3.29
CA SER A 55 7.27 7.66 3.18
C SER A 55 8.49 6.96 2.56
N LYS A 56 8.69 5.68 2.86
CA LYS A 56 9.77 4.86 2.30
C LYS A 56 9.42 4.36 0.90
N ILE A 57 8.15 4.06 0.62
CA ILE A 57 7.67 3.68 -0.72
C ILE A 57 7.97 4.81 -1.71
N VAL A 58 7.56 6.04 -1.38
CA VAL A 58 7.76 7.23 -2.22
C VAL A 58 9.25 7.44 -2.50
N ALA A 59 10.09 7.45 -1.45
CA ALA A 59 11.53 7.63 -1.62
C ALA A 59 12.18 6.56 -2.53
N GLN A 60 11.76 5.30 -2.43
CA GLN A 60 12.27 4.22 -3.29
C GLN A 60 11.80 4.37 -4.74
N LEU A 61 10.55 4.80 -4.95
CA LEU A 61 10.00 5.04 -6.29
C LEU A 61 10.64 6.25 -6.97
N GLU A 62 10.87 7.34 -6.24
CA GLU A 62 11.60 8.51 -6.75
C GLU A 62 13.03 8.17 -7.14
N PHE A 63 13.72 7.41 -6.29
CA PHE A 63 15.05 6.89 -6.60
C PHE A 63 15.04 6.05 -7.88
N LEU A 64 14.10 5.11 -8.01
CA LEU A 64 13.97 4.27 -9.20
C LEU A 64 13.68 5.11 -10.45
N LYS A 65 12.80 6.11 -10.34
CA LYS A 65 12.47 7.03 -11.44
C LYS A 65 13.71 7.78 -11.93
N ALA A 66 14.52 8.33 -11.01
CA ALA A 66 15.75 9.03 -11.36
C ALA A 66 16.78 8.12 -12.05
N HIS A 67 16.91 6.87 -11.61
CA HIS A 67 17.81 5.90 -12.24
C HIS A 67 17.37 5.50 -13.65
N LEU A 68 16.06 5.47 -13.90
CA LEU A 68 15.50 5.18 -15.22
C LEU A 68 15.57 6.38 -16.16
N SER A 69 15.52 7.62 -15.65
CA SER A 69 15.66 8.85 -16.46
C SER A 69 17.10 9.18 -16.82
N GLY A 70 18.08 8.43 -16.31
CA GLY A 70 19.51 8.70 -16.55
C GLY A 70 20.04 9.90 -15.75
N GLU A 71 19.26 10.42 -14.81
CA GLU A 71 19.68 11.48 -13.90
C GLU A 71 20.56 10.86 -12.81
N VAL A 72 21.88 11.04 -12.94
CA VAL A 72 22.86 10.61 -11.95
C VAL A 72 22.67 11.43 -10.66
N VAL A 73 21.87 10.91 -9.73
CA VAL A 73 21.78 11.48 -8.37
C VAL A 73 23.11 11.23 -7.68
N ARG A 74 23.92 12.27 -7.54
CA ARG A 74 25.14 12.22 -6.74
C ARG A 74 24.77 12.19 -5.26
N THR A 75 24.78 10.99 -4.67
CA THR A 75 24.58 10.80 -3.24
C THR A 75 25.84 11.23 -2.48
N ASN A 76 26.07 12.54 -2.35
CA ASN A 76 27.03 13.08 -1.38
C ASN A 76 26.36 13.72 -0.16
N ASP A 77 25.03 13.71 -0.07
CA ASP A 77 24.32 14.15 1.14
C ASP A 77 23.71 12.96 1.87
N SER A 78 24.33 12.61 2.99
CA SER A 78 23.75 11.76 4.03
C SER A 78 22.35 12.28 4.39
N PRO A 79 21.31 11.43 4.43
CA PRO A 79 20.00 11.85 4.91
C PRO A 79 20.11 12.23 6.38
N LYS A 80 20.07 13.54 6.68
CA LYS A 80 19.89 14.03 8.06
C LYS A 80 18.47 13.67 8.49
N ILE A 81 18.29 12.47 9.03
CA ILE A 81 17.05 12.07 9.69
C ILE A 81 16.88 12.99 10.90
N LYS A 82 16.08 14.05 10.75
CA LYS A 82 15.60 14.83 11.90
C LYS A 82 14.69 13.89 12.68
N LYS A 83 15.13 13.47 13.86
CA LYS A 83 14.30 12.72 14.80
C LYS A 83 13.00 13.50 15.01
N PRO A 84 11.81 12.90 14.85
CA PRO A 84 10.57 13.60 15.13
C PRO A 84 10.55 13.96 16.63
N SER A 85 10.55 15.26 16.92
CA SER A 85 10.28 15.80 18.25
C SER A 85 8.79 15.61 18.51
N ILE A 86 8.43 14.56 19.25
CA ILE A 86 7.05 14.33 19.69
C ILE A 86 6.71 15.45 20.68
N ARG A 87 6.03 16.50 20.19
CA ARG A 87 5.34 17.45 21.06
C ARG A 87 3.98 16.86 21.42
N LYS A 88 3.79 16.50 22.70
CA LYS A 88 2.48 16.17 23.23
C LYS A 88 1.67 17.47 23.31
N THR A 89 0.80 17.71 22.34
CA THR A 89 -0.24 18.74 22.46
C THR A 89 -1.59 18.09 22.23
N SER A 90 -2.26 17.79 23.33
CA SER A 90 -3.72 17.68 23.39
C SER A 90 -4.29 19.00 22.85
N THR A 91 -5.14 18.96 21.80
CA THR A 91 -6.26 19.89 21.53
C THR A 91 -6.87 19.59 20.15
N THR A 92 -8.12 19.12 20.18
CA THR A 92 -9.18 19.22 19.16
C THR A 92 -9.04 18.47 17.82
N LEU A 93 -9.75 17.34 17.76
CA LEU A 93 -10.28 16.69 16.55
C LEU A 93 -10.94 17.71 15.63
N ARG A 94 -10.29 18.04 14.52
CA ARG A 94 -10.92 18.67 13.36
C ARG A 94 -10.90 17.69 12.18
N ARG A 95 -12.10 17.13 11.95
CA ARG A 95 -12.73 16.85 10.67
C ARG A 95 -12.08 15.78 9.77
N PHE A 96 -12.39 14.52 10.06
CA PHE A 96 -12.67 13.52 9.04
C PHE A 96 -14.19 13.54 8.78
N SER A 97 -14.62 14.34 7.81
CA SER A 97 -15.87 14.14 7.06
C SER A 97 -15.39 14.04 5.62
N GLU A 98 -15.64 12.97 4.87
CA GLU A 98 -16.93 12.37 4.53
C GLU A 98 -16.73 10.86 4.31
N ASP A 99 -17.51 10.06 5.04
CA ASP A 99 -17.92 8.66 4.76
C ASP A 99 -18.28 7.97 6.09
N LEU A 100 -19.02 8.67 6.95
CA LEU A 100 -19.73 8.03 8.06
C LEU A 100 -21.19 7.99 7.61
N LEU A 101 -21.60 6.83 7.10
CA LEU A 101 -22.96 6.52 6.68
C LEU A 101 -23.93 6.92 7.81
N GLU A 102 -24.98 7.65 7.49
CA GLU A 102 -25.96 8.12 8.49
C GLU A 102 -26.73 6.93 9.07
N GLU A 103 -27.25 7.06 10.30
CA GLU A 103 -27.94 5.96 11.00
C GLU A 103 -29.12 5.38 10.18
N GLU A 104 -29.71 6.16 9.28
CA GLU A 104 -30.74 5.71 8.33
C GLU A 104 -30.21 4.69 7.28
N GLU A 105 -28.95 4.78 6.85
CA GLU A 105 -28.33 3.78 5.97
C GLU A 105 -28.07 2.46 6.73
N LEU A 106 -27.80 2.54 8.03
CA LEU A 106 -27.65 1.36 8.88
C LEU A 106 -28.99 0.64 9.10
N GLU A 107 -30.08 1.39 9.27
CA GLU A 107 -31.44 0.83 9.35
C GLU A 107 -31.88 0.19 8.03
N LEU A 108 -31.56 0.80 6.88
CA LEU A 108 -31.85 0.23 5.56
C LEU A 108 -31.10 -1.09 5.30
N LEU A 109 -29.88 -1.24 5.83
CA LEU A 109 -29.08 -2.46 5.75
C LEU A 109 -29.62 -3.60 6.63
N LEU A 110 -30.13 -3.26 7.81
CA LEU A 110 -30.72 -4.23 8.74
C LEU A 110 -32.12 -4.71 8.31
N LEU A 111 -32.81 -3.96 7.45
CA LEU A 111 -34.15 -4.33 6.98
C LEU A 111 -34.14 -5.29 5.77
N HIS A 112 -33.00 -5.43 5.08
CA HIS A 112 -32.85 -6.28 3.88
C HIS A 112 -32.02 -7.55 4.12
N SER A 113 -31.80 -7.94 5.39
CA SER A 113 -31.18 -9.22 5.78
C SER A 113 -32.21 -10.26 6.19
#